data_AF-A0A2J7RKX4-F1
#
_entry.id   AF-A0A2J7RKX4-F1
#
_cell.length_a   1.000
_cell.length_b   1.000
_cell.length_c   1.000
_cell.angle_alpha   90.00
_cell.angle_beta   90.00
_cell.angle_gamma   90.00
#
_symmetry.space_group_name_H-M   'P 1'
#
loop_
_entity.id
_entity.type
_entity.pdbx_description
1 polymer ?
#
loop_
_entity_poly.entity_id
_entity_poly.type
_entity_poly.pdbx_seq_one_letter_code
_entity_poly.pdbx_strand_id
1 'polypeptide(L)'
;MADEPAAEEAPPTEAVPEEVLSASQVSKSRDPNRTILYRHWNRPTHLQYNYIYDYRHNYYNDVIDYLDRKTKGLNRDIPRAQTWAERVLRTYTKDTKSAAFQSRHRDIELLNSIRASNSFYRLHNRDYLVKRYPALGY
;
A
#
# COMPACT_ATOMS: atom_id res chain seq x y z
N MET A 1 -69.84 -20.78 17.64
CA MET A 1 -68.94 -19.87 16.91
C MET A 1 -67.83 -19.50 17.89
N ALA A 2 -66.68 -20.16 17.99
CA ALA A 2 -65.61 -20.38 17.00
C ALA A 2 -65.24 -19.03 16.34
N ASP A 3 -64.04 -18.44 16.46
CA ASP A 3 -62.69 -18.97 16.67
C ASP A 3 -61.75 -17.91 17.30
N GLU A 4 -60.79 -18.37 18.10
CA GLU A 4 -59.38 -17.95 18.07
C GLU A 4 -58.56 -19.25 17.81
N PRO A 5 -57.29 -19.25 17.36
CA PRO A 5 -56.44 -18.16 16.84
C PRO A 5 -55.78 -18.52 15.48
N ALA A 6 -55.34 -17.52 14.70
CA ALA A 6 -54.49 -17.77 13.53
C ALA A 6 -53.13 -17.08 13.72
N ALA A 7 -52.14 -17.89 14.09
CA ALA A 7 -50.73 -17.55 13.99
C ALA A 7 -50.39 -17.39 12.51
N GLU A 8 -49.97 -16.20 12.10
CA GLU A 8 -49.42 -15.98 10.77
C GLU A 8 -47.91 -16.19 10.80
N GLU A 9 -47.56 -17.26 10.13
CA GLU A 9 -46.30 -17.94 9.97
C GLU A 9 -45.29 -17.08 9.18
N ALA A 10 -44.07 -16.97 9.70
CA ALA A 10 -42.92 -16.46 8.97
C ALA A 10 -42.48 -17.47 7.89
N PRO A 11 -42.11 -17.01 6.68
CA PRO A 11 -41.33 -17.83 5.75
C PRO A 11 -39.94 -17.19 5.49
N PRO A 12 -39.00 -17.89 4.85
CA PRO A 12 -38.16 -18.92 5.46
C PRO A 12 -36.66 -18.56 5.38
N THR A 13 -35.89 -19.23 6.24
CA THR A 13 -34.43 -19.35 6.24
C THR A 13 -33.88 -19.79 4.87
N GLU A 14 -33.00 -18.98 4.27
CA GLU A 14 -32.22 -19.38 3.09
C GLU A 14 -30.74 -18.95 3.24
N ALA A 15 -29.85 -19.97 3.24
CA ALA A 15 -28.42 -19.99 2.85
C ALA A 15 -27.31 -19.29 3.69
N VAL A 16 -26.65 -20.05 4.60
CA VAL A 16 -25.29 -20.67 4.50
C VAL A 16 -24.21 -19.95 3.63
N PRO A 17 -22.87 -19.94 3.91
CA PRO A 17 -22.06 -20.49 5.02
C PRO A 17 -20.97 -19.56 5.65
N GLU A 18 -20.53 -20.01 6.82
CA GLU A 18 -19.18 -20.10 7.42
C GLU A 18 -17.92 -19.65 6.64
N GLU A 19 -17.06 -18.95 7.42
CA GLU A 19 -15.59 -19.14 7.54
C GLU A 19 -14.77 -19.42 6.27
N VAL A 20 -13.99 -18.44 5.79
CA VAL A 20 -12.83 -18.74 4.95
C VAL A 20 -11.62 -17.86 5.28
N LEU A 21 -10.63 -18.58 5.81
CA LEU A 21 -9.24 -18.21 6.06
C LEU A 21 -8.61 -17.37 4.93
N SER A 22 -7.81 -16.40 5.37
CA SER A 22 -6.81 -15.61 4.62
C SER A 22 -6.43 -16.12 3.21
N ALA A 23 -6.77 -15.32 2.20
CA ALA A 23 -6.31 -15.44 0.82
C ALA A 23 -4.78 -15.24 0.61
N SER A 24 -4.00 -15.02 1.66
CA SER A 24 -2.55 -14.80 1.54
C SER A 24 -1.72 -16.10 1.52
N GLN A 25 -2.34 -17.28 1.67
CA GLN A 25 -1.63 -18.57 1.59
C GLN A 25 -1.98 -19.45 0.38
N VAL A 26 -2.96 -19.07 -0.46
CA VAL A 26 -3.39 -19.92 -1.58
C VAL A 26 -3.14 -19.26 -2.93
N SER A 27 -1.87 -19.13 -3.31
CA SER A 27 -1.48 -19.31 -4.72
C SER A 27 0.01 -19.60 -4.92
N LYS A 28 0.64 -20.31 -3.99
CA LYS A 28 1.92 -21.01 -4.23
C LYS A 28 1.71 -22.53 -4.39
N SER A 29 0.50 -22.96 -4.73
CA SER A 29 0.10 -24.38 -4.80
C SER A 29 -0.56 -24.75 -6.14
N ARG A 30 -0.19 -24.09 -7.24
CA ARG A 30 -0.61 -24.55 -8.57
C ARG A 30 0.63 -25.11 -9.23
N ASP A 31 0.69 -26.44 -9.34
CA ASP A 31 1.81 -27.14 -9.95
C ASP A 31 2.19 -26.46 -11.27
N PRO A 32 3.47 -26.11 -11.48
CA PRO A 32 3.92 -25.39 -12.67
C PRO A 32 3.67 -26.18 -13.97
N ASN A 33 3.41 -27.50 -13.85
CA ASN A 33 3.16 -28.42 -14.95
C ASN A 33 1.67 -28.62 -15.27
N ARG A 34 0.74 -27.96 -14.56
CA ARG A 34 -0.69 -28.09 -14.87
C ARG A 34 -1.08 -27.16 -16.00
N THR A 35 -1.20 -27.71 -17.22
CA THR A 35 -1.79 -27.00 -18.37
C THR A 35 -3.25 -26.66 -18.05
N ILE A 36 -3.51 -25.38 -17.77
CA ILE A 36 -4.86 -24.87 -17.55
C ILE A 36 -5.49 -24.63 -18.92
N LEU A 37 -6.23 -25.62 -19.43
CA LEU A 37 -7.13 -25.43 -20.56
C LEU A 37 -8.24 -24.44 -20.13
N TYR A 38 -8.55 -23.46 -20.97
CA TYR A 38 -9.55 -22.39 -20.74
C TYR A 38 -9.20 -21.34 -19.67
N ARG A 39 -8.05 -20.66 -19.80
CA ARG A 39 -7.64 -19.56 -18.91
C ARG A 39 -8.67 -18.43 -18.75
N HIS A 40 -9.47 -18.16 -19.77
CA HIS A 40 -10.46 -17.06 -19.77
C HIS A 40 -11.76 -17.39 -19.02
N TRP A 41 -11.99 -18.67 -18.64
CA TRP A 41 -13.10 -19.08 -17.78
C TRP A 41 -12.71 -19.17 -16.30
N ASN A 42 -11.42 -19.00 -15.99
CA ASN A 42 -10.98 -18.96 -14.62
C ASN A 42 -11.35 -17.61 -14.00
N ARG A 43 -12.10 -17.62 -12.89
CA ARG A 43 -12.39 -16.42 -12.11
C ARG A 43 -11.07 -15.77 -11.67
N PRO A 44 -10.89 -14.44 -11.83
CA PRO A 44 -9.75 -13.75 -11.26
C PRO A 44 -9.65 -14.04 -9.76
N THR A 45 -8.45 -14.41 -9.31
CA THR A 45 -8.16 -14.67 -7.89
C THR A 45 -8.08 -13.37 -7.09
N HIS A 46 -7.86 -12.26 -7.78
CA HIS A 46 -7.88 -10.91 -7.24
C HIS A 46 -9.26 -10.29 -7.46
N LEU A 47 -9.70 -9.49 -6.47
CA LEU A 47 -10.89 -8.66 -6.59
C LEU A 47 -10.69 -7.71 -7.78
N GLN A 48 -11.74 -7.54 -8.58
CA GLN A 48 -11.69 -6.73 -9.79
C GLN A 48 -11.43 -5.25 -9.53
N TYR A 49 -11.68 -4.78 -8.29
CA TYR A 49 -11.55 -3.39 -7.93
C TYR A 49 -10.51 -3.17 -6.83
N ASN A 50 -9.51 -2.33 -7.13
CA ASN A 50 -8.46 -1.97 -6.18
C ASN A 50 -9.01 -1.31 -4.90
N TYR A 51 -10.08 -0.53 -5.01
CA TYR A 51 -10.64 0.19 -3.86
C TYR A 51 -11.13 -0.74 -2.73
N ILE A 52 -11.49 -1.99 -3.04
CA ILE A 52 -11.92 -2.97 -2.02
C ILE A 52 -10.73 -3.39 -1.16
N TYR A 53 -9.54 -3.51 -1.76
CA TYR A 53 -8.31 -3.77 -1.00
C TYR A 53 -7.97 -2.60 -0.09
N ASP A 54 -8.05 -1.38 -0.61
CA ASP A 54 -7.83 -0.16 0.17
C ASP A 54 -8.81 -0.06 1.34
N TYR A 55 -10.08 -0.39 1.11
CA TYR A 55 -11.11 -0.46 2.15
C TYR A 55 -10.71 -1.42 3.27
N ARG A 56 -10.33 -2.66 2.91
CA ARG A 56 -9.89 -3.68 3.86
C ARG A 56 -8.71 -3.21 4.69
N HIS A 57 -7.72 -2.61 4.02
CA HIS A 57 -6.51 -2.11 4.67
C HIS A 57 -6.81 -0.96 5.64
N ASN A 58 -7.59 0.02 5.22
CA ASN A 58 -7.98 1.16 6.04
C ASN A 58 -8.80 0.77 7.28
N TYR A 59 -9.65 -0.24 7.15
CA TYR A 59 -10.54 -0.67 8.24
C TYR A 59 -9.82 -1.55 9.25
N TYR A 60 -9.10 -2.58 8.79
CA TYR A 60 -8.60 -3.64 9.67
C TYR A 60 -7.14 -3.50 10.07
N ASN A 61 -6.27 -2.85 9.29
CA ASN A 61 -4.82 -2.89 9.54
C ASN A 61 -4.43 -2.41 10.95
N ASP A 62 -5.05 -1.32 11.43
CA ASP A 62 -4.73 -0.75 12.73
C ASP A 62 -5.07 -1.71 13.90
N VAL A 63 -6.17 -2.48 13.75
CA VAL A 63 -6.59 -3.49 14.74
C VAL A 63 -5.74 -4.74 14.64
N ILE A 64 -5.43 -5.19 13.42
CA ILE A 64 -4.56 -6.35 13.19
C ILE A 64 -3.18 -6.10 13.79
N ASP A 65 -2.59 -4.93 13.54
CA ASP A 65 -1.28 -4.55 14.09
C ASP A 65 -1.32 -4.44 15.62
N TYR A 66 -2.42 -3.93 16.19
CA TYR A 66 -2.61 -3.94 17.65
C TYR A 66 -2.65 -5.37 18.21
N LEU A 67 -3.43 -6.27 17.61
CA LEU A 67 -3.56 -7.66 18.06
C LEU A 67 -2.23 -8.42 17.90
N ASP A 68 -1.55 -8.28 16.77
CA ASP A 68 -0.28 -8.95 16.48
C ASP A 68 0.84 -8.49 17.43
N ARG A 69 0.85 -7.21 17.82
CA ARG A 69 1.82 -6.74 18.83
C ARG A 69 1.46 -7.19 20.23
N LYS A 70 0.17 -7.18 20.57
CA LYS A 70 -0.32 -7.68 21.85
C LYS A 70 0.04 -9.16 22.06
N THR A 71 -0.12 -10.01 21.03
CA THR A 71 0.25 -11.43 21.10
C THR A 71 1.76 -11.64 21.24
N LYS A 72 2.57 -10.75 20.64
CA LYS A 72 4.03 -10.74 20.79
C LYS A 72 4.53 -10.13 22.10
N GLY A 73 3.64 -9.67 22.99
CA GLY A 73 4.00 -9.00 24.25
C GLY A 73 4.57 -7.59 24.07
N LEU A 74 4.42 -7.00 22.88
CA LEU A 74 4.80 -5.62 22.61
C LEU A 74 3.67 -4.69 23.04
N ASN A 75 3.97 -3.74 23.93
CA ASN A 75 3.02 -2.71 24.32
C ASN A 75 2.77 -1.77 23.13
N ARG A 76 1.49 -1.64 22.76
CA ARG A 76 1.01 -0.71 21.75
C ARG A 76 -0.31 -0.10 22.21
N ASP A 77 -0.48 1.17 21.90
CA ASP A 77 -1.72 1.89 22.18
C ASP A 77 -2.88 1.30 21.38
N ILE A 78 -4.07 1.32 22.00
CA ILE A 78 -5.31 0.92 21.35
C ILE A 78 -5.57 1.89 20.18
N PRO A 79 -5.91 1.40 18.98
CA PRO A 79 -6.14 2.26 17.84
C PRO A 79 -7.30 3.23 18.12
N ARG A 80 -7.08 4.52 17.87
CA ARG A 80 -8.08 5.58 18.07
C ARG A 80 -9.29 5.33 17.15
N ALA A 81 -10.49 5.58 17.68
CA ALA A 81 -11.69 5.65 16.86
C ALA A 81 -11.54 6.77 15.82
N GLN A 82 -11.59 6.39 14.54
CA GLN A 82 -11.49 7.28 13.39
C GLN A 82 -12.70 7.13 12.51
N THR A 83 -13.14 8.25 11.95
CA THR A 83 -14.23 8.25 10.99
C THR A 83 -13.76 7.61 9.67
N TRP A 84 -14.72 7.17 8.86
CA TRP A 84 -14.41 6.61 7.55
C TRP A 84 -13.63 7.60 6.67
N ALA A 85 -14.01 8.87 6.69
CA ALA A 85 -13.34 9.92 5.93
C ALA A 85 -11.86 10.09 6.32
N GLU A 86 -11.54 10.07 7.62
CA GLU A 86 -10.16 10.15 8.10
C GLU A 86 -9.32 8.95 7.64
N ARG A 87 -9.91 7.75 7.64
CA ARG A 87 -9.24 6.54 7.18
C ARG A 87 -8.98 6.57 5.68
N VAL A 88 -9.97 6.97 4.89
CA VAL A 88 -9.84 7.11 3.43
C VAL A 88 -8.81 8.18 3.05
N LEU A 89 -8.73 9.26 3.81
CA LEU A 89 -7.71 10.30 3.61
C LEU A 89 -6.28 9.72 3.69
N ARG A 90 -6.06 8.66 4.47
CA ARG A 90 -4.75 7.98 4.56
C ARG A 90 -4.34 7.38 3.23
N THR A 91 -5.27 6.81 2.48
CA THR A 91 -4.98 6.18 1.19
C THR A 91 -4.53 7.23 0.18
N TYR A 92 -5.26 8.34 0.09
CA TYR A 92 -4.90 9.45 -0.82
C TYR A 92 -3.61 10.16 -0.41
N THR A 93 -3.32 10.27 0.88
CA THR A 93 -2.10 10.94 1.36
C THR A 93 -0.86 10.04 1.42
N LYS A 94 -1.02 8.71 1.41
CA LYS A 94 0.10 7.75 1.43
C LYS A 94 1.00 7.90 0.20
N ASP A 95 0.39 8.04 -0.98
CA ASP A 95 1.13 8.10 -2.24
C ASP A 95 1.68 9.50 -2.55
N THR A 96 1.06 10.56 -2.06
CA THR A 96 1.57 11.93 -2.26
C THR A 96 2.93 12.15 -1.58
N LYS A 97 3.12 11.60 -0.38
CA LYS A 97 4.39 11.69 0.35
C LYS A 97 5.48 10.89 -0.35
N SER A 98 5.15 9.70 -0.86
CA SER A 98 6.12 8.88 -1.59
C SER A 98 6.49 9.54 -2.91
N ALA A 99 5.53 10.04 -3.70
CA ALA A 99 5.80 10.70 -4.96
C ALA A 99 6.68 11.95 -4.81
N ALA A 100 6.39 12.81 -3.83
CA ALA A 100 7.20 13.99 -3.54
C ALA A 100 8.62 13.63 -3.09
N PHE A 101 8.75 12.60 -2.24
CA PHE A 101 10.06 12.10 -1.81
C PHE A 101 10.87 11.51 -2.97
N GLN A 102 10.24 10.72 -3.83
CA GLN A 102 10.86 10.12 -5.01
C GLN A 102 11.32 11.19 -6.01
N SER A 103 10.53 12.26 -6.21
CA SER A 103 10.93 13.40 -7.05
C SER A 103 12.18 14.08 -6.49
N ARG A 104 12.19 14.40 -5.19
CA ARG A 104 13.36 15.02 -4.54
C ARG A 104 14.61 14.14 -4.64
N HIS A 105 14.46 12.83 -4.50
CA HIS A 105 15.58 11.89 -4.63
C HIS A 105 16.21 11.97 -6.02
N ARG A 106 15.39 11.91 -7.08
CA ARG A 106 15.87 12.06 -8.47
C ARG A 106 16.55 13.40 -8.71
N ASP A 107 16.03 14.48 -8.13
CA ASP A 107 16.64 15.81 -8.26
C ASP A 107 18.02 15.84 -7.58
N ILE A 108 18.17 15.22 -6.41
CA ILE A 108 19.46 15.11 -5.70
C ILE A 108 20.45 14.27 -6.53
N GLU A 109 20.02 13.14 -7.07
CA GLU A 109 20.84 12.30 -7.95
C GLU A 109 21.32 13.05 -9.18
N LEU A 110 20.42 13.82 -9.82
CA LEU A 110 20.75 14.66 -10.96
C LEU A 110 21.77 15.75 -10.58
N LEU A 111 21.58 16.43 -9.45
CA LEU A 111 22.54 17.43 -8.97
C LEU A 111 23.90 16.82 -8.68
N ASN A 112 23.94 15.61 -8.11
CA ASN A 112 25.17 14.90 -7.83
C ASN A 112 25.89 14.47 -9.12
N SER A 113 25.16 13.99 -10.13
CA SER A 113 25.75 13.61 -11.42
C SER A 113 26.30 14.82 -12.18
N ILE A 114 25.58 15.96 -12.18
CA ILE A 114 26.05 17.23 -12.76
C ILE A 114 27.30 17.73 -12.02
N ARG A 115 27.31 17.68 -10.68
CA ARG A 115 28.47 18.10 -9.89
C ARG A 115 29.69 17.22 -10.16
N ALA A 116 29.49 15.91 -10.26
CA ALA A 116 30.56 14.96 -10.54
C ALA A 116 31.13 15.16 -11.95
N SER A 117 30.27 15.28 -12.97
CA SER A 117 30.71 15.48 -14.36
C SER A 117 31.43 16.82 -14.56
N ASN A 118 31.00 17.87 -13.87
CA ASN A 118 31.58 19.20 -13.98
C ASN A 118 32.79 19.41 -13.02
N SER A 119 33.13 18.43 -12.18
CA SER A 119 34.23 18.54 -11.21
C SER A 119 35.57 18.81 -11.89
N PHE A 120 35.89 18.07 -12.96
CA PHE A 120 37.14 18.23 -13.71
C PHE A 120 37.27 19.62 -14.34
N TYR A 121 36.20 20.11 -14.96
CA TYR A 121 36.18 21.44 -15.56
C TYR A 121 36.30 22.54 -14.50
N ARG A 122 35.63 22.40 -13.36
CA ARG A 122 35.74 23.34 -12.24
C ARG A 122 37.15 23.41 -11.68
N LEU A 123 37.81 22.26 -11.50
CA LEU A 123 39.20 22.20 -11.03
C LEU A 123 40.15 22.83 -12.05
N HIS A 124 40.04 22.45 -13.32
CA HIS A 124 40.88 22.98 -14.38
C HIS A 124 40.72 24.49 -14.56
N ASN A 125 39.48 24.99 -14.57
CA ASN A 125 39.19 26.40 -14.71
C ASN A 125 39.69 27.19 -13.49
N ARG A 126 39.50 26.66 -12.27
CA ARG A 126 40.07 27.26 -11.06
C ARG A 126 41.60 27.37 -11.16
N ASP A 127 42.29 26.29 -11.48
CA ASP A 127 43.75 26.28 -11.61
C ASP A 127 44.25 27.23 -12.70
N TYR A 128 43.53 27.29 -13.82
CA TYR A 128 43.82 28.19 -14.92
C TYR A 128 43.70 29.67 -14.51
N LEU A 129 42.60 30.03 -13.84
CA LEU A 129 42.37 31.39 -13.36
C LEU A 129 43.41 31.82 -12.34
N VAL A 130 43.76 30.95 -11.38
CA VAL A 130 44.81 31.22 -10.39
C VAL A 130 46.17 31.46 -11.06
N LYS A 131 46.53 30.65 -12.06
CA LYS A 131 47.80 30.80 -12.78
C LYS A 131 47.85 32.05 -13.66
N ARG A 132 46.76 32.35 -14.37
CA ARG A 132 46.71 33.47 -15.33
C ARG A 132 46.46 34.81 -14.67
N TYR A 133 45.71 34.83 -13.56
CA TYR A 133 45.28 36.05 -12.90
C TYR A 133 45.51 35.99 -11.37
N PRO A 134 46.77 35.92 -10.91
CA PRO A 134 47.09 35.87 -9.48
C PRO A 134 46.68 37.15 -8.72
N ALA A 135 46.57 38.28 -9.43
CA ALA A 135 46.16 39.56 -8.85
C ALA A 135 44.66 39.62 -8.49
N LEU A 136 43.83 38.68 -8.97
CA LEU A 136 42.39 38.65 -8.69
C LEU A 136 42.04 38.08 -7.31
N GLY A 137 43.02 37.59 -6.53
CA GLY A 137 42.84 37.24 -5.11
C GLY A 137 41.61 36.38 -4.83
N TYR A 138 41.60 35.13 -5.31
CA TYR A 138 40.62 34.11 -4.93
C TYR A 138 41.22 33.12 -3.93
#